data_AF-A0A246RGE8-F1
#
_entry.id   AF-A0A246RGE8-F1
#
_cell.length_a   1.000
_cell.length_b   1.000
_cell.length_c   1.000
_cell.angle_alpha   90.00
_cell.angle_beta   90.00
_cell.angle_gamma   90.00
#
_symmetry.space_group_name_H-M   'P 1'
#
loop_
_entity.id
_entity.type
_entity.pdbx_description
1 polymer ?
#
loop_
_entity_poly.entity_id
_entity_poly.type
_entity_poly.pdbx_seq_one_letter_code
_entity_poly.pdbx_strand_id
1 'polypeptide(L)'
;MQPHEPLPSEAALTEQFGVSRMTARAAVQRLVAEGLVYRQAGRGTFVAPPVAQRRADTLVRFSSEMRRQGRVPSSRVVSARLRPAEPGEVSRLRLAADAEVVAIERVRLADGVPVALEQATFPPHVRDLLAVDLTDRSLHETLIRLGRVPMRGYATVEAHAAGEDDCRLLDVTPGTALLVENRLVLDQDDKPLELTQSRYVGARYSLEVAFSVDHDNSQTRPGPKA
;
A
#
# COMPACT_ATOMS: atom_id res chain seq x y z
N MET A 1 15.23 -16.43 -6.77
CA MET A 1 16.62 -15.94 -6.94
C MET A 1 16.95 -15.05 -5.77
N GLN A 2 18.19 -15.09 -5.29
CA GLN A 2 18.67 -14.28 -4.16
C GLN A 2 19.10 -12.88 -4.63
N PRO A 3 19.10 -11.87 -3.74
CA PRO A 3 19.72 -10.58 -4.01
C PRO A 3 21.13 -10.70 -4.59
N HIS A 4 21.44 -9.90 -5.60
CA HIS A 4 22.73 -9.87 -6.31
C HIS A 4 23.07 -11.15 -7.09
N GLU A 5 22.15 -12.12 -7.17
CA GLU A 5 22.29 -13.26 -8.07
C GLU A 5 22.20 -12.79 -9.53
N PRO A 6 23.07 -13.27 -10.43
CA PRO A 6 22.98 -12.94 -11.85
C PRO A 6 21.70 -13.50 -12.46
N LEU A 7 20.94 -12.65 -13.15
CA LEU A 7 19.81 -13.06 -13.96
C LEU A 7 20.34 -13.83 -15.20
N PRO A 8 19.64 -14.87 -15.67
CA PRO A 8 20.01 -15.53 -16.92
C PRO A 8 20.12 -14.53 -18.07
N SER A 9 21.03 -14.79 -19.01
CA SER A 9 21.20 -13.95 -20.19
C SER A 9 19.95 -13.98 -21.07
N GLU A 10 19.74 -12.95 -21.90
CA GLU A 10 18.61 -12.92 -22.84
C GLU A 10 18.57 -14.15 -23.76
N ALA A 11 19.75 -14.70 -24.09
CA ALA A 11 19.87 -15.95 -24.85
C ALA A 11 19.40 -17.16 -24.03
N ALA A 12 19.80 -17.28 -22.76
CA ALA A 12 19.33 -18.35 -21.88
C ALA A 12 17.82 -18.26 -21.60
N LEU A 13 17.27 -17.05 -21.47
CA LEU A 13 15.84 -16.84 -21.31
C LEU A 13 15.05 -17.21 -22.59
N THR A 14 15.62 -16.95 -23.76
CA THR A 14 15.04 -17.36 -25.05
C THR A 14 14.91 -18.89 -25.11
N GLU A 15 15.98 -19.60 -24.74
CA GLU A 15 16.01 -21.07 -24.73
C GLU A 15 15.09 -21.67 -23.66
N GLN A 16 15.11 -21.12 -22.44
CA GLN A 16 14.32 -21.62 -21.33
C GLN A 16 12.81 -21.46 -21.53
N PHE A 17 12.39 -20.34 -22.12
CA PHE A 17 10.97 -19.97 -22.22
C PHE A 17 10.41 -20.05 -23.66
N GLY A 18 11.23 -20.42 -24.65
CA GLY A 18 10.80 -20.55 -26.05
C GLY A 18 10.32 -19.24 -26.69
N VAL A 19 10.81 -18.09 -26.20
CA VAL A 19 10.40 -16.76 -26.66
C VAL A 19 11.44 -16.12 -27.57
N SER A 20 11.06 -15.10 -28.35
CA SER A 20 12.05 -14.35 -29.14
C SER A 20 13.02 -13.57 -28.25
N ARG A 21 14.26 -13.32 -28.75
CA ARG A 21 15.23 -12.46 -28.05
C ARG A 21 14.67 -11.06 -27.76
N MET A 22 13.85 -10.52 -28.65
CA MET A 22 13.18 -9.22 -28.45
C MET A 22 12.22 -9.25 -27.26
N THR A 23 11.47 -10.34 -27.11
CA THR A 23 10.54 -10.56 -26.00
C THR A 23 11.30 -10.72 -24.68
N ALA A 24 12.37 -11.53 -24.66
CA ALA A 24 13.23 -11.70 -23.50
C ALA A 24 13.85 -10.37 -23.07
N ARG A 25 14.39 -9.60 -24.02
CA ARG A 25 14.95 -8.26 -23.78
C ARG A 25 13.92 -7.29 -23.23
N ALA A 26 12.71 -7.26 -23.79
CA ALA A 26 11.63 -6.39 -23.32
C ALA A 26 11.20 -6.73 -21.88
N ALA A 27 11.11 -8.02 -21.55
CA ALA A 27 10.82 -8.47 -20.19
C ALA A 27 11.91 -8.04 -19.20
N VAL A 28 13.19 -8.24 -19.54
CA VAL A 28 14.32 -7.79 -18.70
C VAL A 28 14.32 -6.27 -18.56
N GLN A 29 14.07 -5.51 -19.64
CA GLN A 29 13.96 -4.05 -19.57
C GLN A 29 12.83 -3.59 -18.65
N ARG A 30 11.68 -4.28 -18.67
CA ARG A 30 10.57 -4.00 -17.77
C ARG A 30 10.94 -4.28 -16.31
N LEU A 31 11.60 -5.40 -16.02
CA LEU A 31 12.09 -5.71 -14.67
C LEU A 31 13.12 -4.68 -14.17
N VAL A 32 13.97 -4.16 -15.07
CA VAL A 32 14.90 -3.06 -14.75
C VAL A 32 14.13 -1.78 -14.43
N ALA A 33 13.14 -1.42 -15.25
CA ALA A 33 12.30 -0.25 -15.02
C ALA A 33 11.49 -0.35 -13.71
N GLU A 34 11.03 -1.54 -13.37
CA GLU A 34 10.33 -1.83 -12.11
C GLU A 34 11.29 -1.85 -10.90
N GLY A 35 12.61 -1.83 -11.12
CA GLY A 35 13.63 -1.85 -10.07
C GLY A 35 13.82 -3.22 -9.40
N LEU A 36 13.30 -4.28 -10.00
CA LEU A 36 13.42 -5.66 -9.51
C LEU A 36 14.77 -6.28 -9.85
N VAL A 37 15.43 -5.77 -10.89
CA VAL A 37 16.79 -6.14 -11.30
C VAL A 37 17.58 -4.89 -11.71
N TYR A 38 18.91 -4.93 -11.65
CA TYR A 38 19.77 -3.82 -12.08
C TYR A 38 20.82 -4.30 -13.08
N ARG A 39 21.26 -3.41 -13.98
CA ARG A 39 22.34 -3.68 -14.93
C ARG A 39 23.67 -3.18 -14.39
N GLN A 40 24.70 -4.01 -14.54
CA GLN A 40 26.09 -3.60 -14.33
C GLN A 40 26.83 -3.74 -15.66
N ALA A 41 27.32 -2.61 -16.18
CA ALA A 41 28.00 -2.55 -17.47
C ALA A 41 29.14 -3.59 -17.53
N GLY A 42 29.16 -4.40 -18.59
CA GLY A 42 30.14 -5.47 -18.78
C GLY A 42 30.00 -6.70 -17.88
N ARG A 43 29.05 -6.71 -16.92
CA ARG A 43 28.86 -7.81 -15.95
C ARG A 43 27.50 -8.49 -16.02
N GLY A 44 26.50 -7.86 -16.63
CA GLY A 44 25.18 -8.45 -16.86
C GLY A 44 24.07 -7.79 -16.05
N THR A 45 22.97 -8.53 -15.87
CA THR A 45 21.80 -8.08 -15.10
C THR A 45 21.73 -8.91 -13.82
N PHE A 46 21.45 -8.28 -12.68
CA PHE A 46 21.47 -8.91 -11.37
C PHE A 46 20.16 -8.63 -10.63
N VAL A 47 19.73 -9.56 -9.79
CA VAL A 47 18.55 -9.39 -8.94
C VAL A 47 18.80 -8.25 -7.96
N ALA A 48 17.92 -7.26 -7.94
CA ALA A 48 18.04 -6.16 -6.99
C ALA A 48 17.82 -6.70 -5.57
N PRO A 49 18.56 -6.21 -4.56
CA PRO A 49 18.20 -6.48 -3.18
C PRO A 49 16.77 -5.96 -2.95
N PRO A 50 15.94 -6.64 -2.12
CA PRO A 50 14.60 -6.18 -1.81
C PRO A 50 14.71 -4.75 -1.31
N VAL A 51 14.27 -3.82 -2.15
CA VAL A 51 14.39 -2.42 -1.85
C VAL A 51 13.38 -2.15 -0.75
N ALA A 52 13.87 -1.99 0.47
CA ALA A 52 13.06 -1.56 1.60
C ALA A 52 12.68 -0.06 1.48
N GLN A 53 12.46 0.46 0.27
CA GLN A 53 12.09 1.86 0.04
C GLN A 53 10.57 1.98 -0.04
N ARG A 54 10.07 2.92 0.75
CA ARG A 54 8.71 3.42 0.64
C ARG A 54 8.58 4.24 -0.63
N ARG A 55 8.24 3.59 -1.74
CA ARG A 55 7.77 4.31 -2.92
C ARG A 55 6.38 4.86 -2.64
N ALA A 56 6.07 6.05 -3.16
CA ALA A 56 4.71 6.60 -3.15
C ALA A 56 3.67 5.70 -3.89
N ASP A 57 4.12 4.64 -4.56
CA ASP A 57 3.31 3.66 -5.32
C ASP A 57 2.94 2.39 -4.52
N THR A 58 3.47 2.21 -3.30
CA THR A 58 3.33 0.96 -2.56
C THR A 58 2.47 1.16 -1.31
N LEU A 59 1.37 0.42 -1.23
CA LEU A 59 0.51 0.37 -0.06
C LEU A 59 1.25 -0.28 1.13
N VAL A 60 1.89 0.53 1.97
CA VAL A 60 2.48 0.01 3.20
C VAL A 60 1.38 -0.20 4.23
N ARG A 61 1.17 -1.47 4.59
CA ARG A 61 0.25 -1.87 5.65
C ARG A 61 0.73 -1.26 6.98
N PHE A 62 -0.17 -0.69 7.79
CA PHE A 62 0.17 -0.11 9.10
C PHE A 62 1.10 -1.01 9.93
N SER A 63 0.77 -2.31 10.03
CA SER A 63 1.57 -3.26 10.79
C SER A 63 3.00 -3.44 10.24
N SER A 64 3.18 -3.31 8.92
CA SER A 64 4.51 -3.35 8.32
C SER A 64 5.29 -2.07 8.60
N GLU A 65 4.61 -0.92 8.59
CA GLU A 65 5.20 0.39 8.89
C GLU A 65 5.71 0.44 10.34
N MET A 66 4.86 0.09 11.31
CA MET A 66 5.27 0.08 12.73
C MET A 66 6.45 -0.86 12.98
N ARG A 67 6.46 -2.06 12.36
CA ARG A 67 7.60 -2.98 12.47
C ARG A 67 8.89 -2.42 11.87
N ARG A 68 8.81 -1.68 10.77
CA ARG A 68 9.98 -0.99 10.18
C ARG A 68 10.55 0.06 11.13
N GLN A 69 9.70 0.70 11.91
CA GLN A 69 10.08 1.66 12.95
C GLN A 69 10.52 0.98 14.27
N GLY A 70 10.60 -0.35 14.32
CA GLY A 70 10.98 -1.10 15.52
C GLY A 70 9.89 -1.19 16.59
N ARG A 71 8.63 -0.86 16.25
CA ARG A 71 7.49 -0.84 17.15
C ARG A 71 6.63 -2.09 17.00
N VAL A 72 5.89 -2.46 18.05
CA VAL A 72 4.98 -3.60 18.06
C VAL A 72 3.56 -3.15 17.68
N PRO A 73 3.07 -3.46 16.47
CA PRO A 73 1.71 -3.11 16.08
C PRO A 73 0.69 -4.08 16.68
N SER A 74 -0.44 -3.55 17.14
CA SER A 74 -1.65 -4.31 17.45
C SER A 74 -2.89 -3.52 17.08
N SER A 75 -4.07 -4.09 17.28
CA SER A 75 -5.35 -3.44 16.99
C SER A 75 -6.39 -3.80 18.04
N ARG A 76 -7.24 -2.84 18.38
CA ARG A 76 -8.45 -3.06 19.17
C ARG A 76 -9.66 -2.80 18.29
N VAL A 77 -10.45 -3.83 18.04
CA VAL A 77 -11.69 -3.70 17.25
C VAL A 77 -12.73 -2.95 18.08
N VAL A 78 -13.23 -1.84 17.54
CA VAL A 78 -14.31 -1.03 18.14
C VAL A 78 -15.66 -1.56 17.67
N SER A 79 -15.78 -1.82 16.37
CA SER A 79 -16.97 -2.45 15.79
C SER A 79 -16.63 -3.20 14.50
N ALA A 80 -17.38 -4.26 14.21
CA ALA A 80 -17.31 -5.00 12.96
C ALA A 80 -18.71 -5.53 12.65
N ARG A 81 -19.35 -5.02 11.60
CA ARG A 81 -20.75 -5.35 11.28
C ARG A 81 -21.05 -5.27 9.80
N LEU A 82 -22.13 -5.94 9.40
CA LEU A 82 -22.81 -5.67 8.14
C LEU A 82 -23.81 -4.54 8.37
N ARG A 83 -23.89 -3.57 7.46
CA ARG A 83 -24.86 -2.48 7.50
C ARG A 83 -25.22 -2.00 6.10
N PRO A 84 -26.34 -1.28 5.91
CA PRO A 84 -26.62 -0.60 4.65
C PRO A 84 -25.47 0.32 4.24
N ALA A 85 -25.16 0.35 2.94
CA ALA A 85 -24.17 1.26 2.37
C ALA A 85 -24.67 2.70 2.39
N GLU A 86 -23.80 3.64 2.72
CA GLU A 86 -24.11 5.06 2.57
C GLU A 86 -24.02 5.47 1.10
N PRO A 87 -24.72 6.54 0.66
CA PRO A 87 -24.72 6.95 -0.76
C PRO A 87 -23.31 7.16 -1.35
N GLY A 88 -22.39 7.71 -0.56
CA GLY A 88 -20.99 7.88 -0.96
C GLY A 88 -20.25 6.55 -1.14
N GLU A 89 -20.56 5.55 -0.32
CA GLU A 89 -19.98 4.21 -0.40
C GLU A 89 -20.55 3.44 -1.60
N VAL A 90 -21.86 3.52 -1.85
CA VAL A 90 -22.50 2.94 -3.03
C VAL A 90 -21.80 3.40 -4.31
N SER A 91 -21.62 4.71 -4.44
CA SER A 91 -20.95 5.30 -5.61
C SER A 91 -19.48 4.84 -5.73
N ARG A 92 -18.70 4.98 -4.66
CA ARG A 92 -17.25 4.73 -4.69
C ARG A 92 -16.90 3.24 -4.76
N LEU A 93 -17.68 2.37 -4.13
CA LEU A 93 -17.53 0.91 -4.22
C LEU A 93 -18.27 0.30 -5.42
N ARG A 94 -18.99 1.10 -6.21
CA ARG A 94 -19.78 0.65 -7.38
C ARG A 94 -20.79 -0.44 -7.01
N LEU A 95 -21.53 -0.23 -5.93
CA LEU A 95 -22.52 -1.17 -5.40
C LEU A 95 -23.93 -0.86 -5.95
N ALA A 96 -24.85 -1.80 -5.71
CA ALA A 96 -26.28 -1.52 -5.87
C ALA A 96 -26.76 -0.51 -4.80
N ALA A 97 -27.84 0.22 -5.09
CA ALA A 97 -28.33 1.30 -4.23
C ALA A 97 -28.79 0.83 -2.85
N ASP A 98 -29.25 -0.42 -2.74
CA ASP A 98 -29.71 -1.08 -1.53
C ASP A 98 -28.68 -2.07 -0.95
N ALA A 99 -27.44 -2.04 -1.45
CA ALA A 99 -26.41 -2.96 -1.02
C ALA A 99 -26.01 -2.72 0.44
N GLU A 100 -25.62 -3.81 1.10
CA GLU A 100 -24.93 -3.75 2.37
C GLU A 100 -23.41 -3.67 2.18
N VAL A 101 -22.71 -3.23 3.22
CA VAL A 101 -21.25 -3.20 3.33
C VAL A 101 -20.80 -3.82 4.63
N VAL A 102 -19.61 -4.40 4.58
CA VAL A 102 -18.86 -4.81 5.76
C VAL A 102 -18.15 -3.58 6.29
N ALA A 103 -18.53 -3.09 7.47
CA ALA A 103 -17.95 -1.93 8.12
C ALA A 103 -17.16 -2.36 9.36
N ILE A 104 -15.87 -2.03 9.39
CA ILE A 104 -14.94 -2.40 10.45
C ILE A 104 -14.25 -1.15 10.97
N GLU A 105 -14.30 -0.93 12.27
CA GLU A 105 -13.66 0.18 12.95
C GLU A 105 -12.67 -0.34 13.99
N ARG A 106 -11.44 0.17 13.96
CA ARG A 106 -10.35 -0.29 14.82
C ARG A 106 -9.48 0.86 15.30
N VAL A 107 -9.10 0.80 16.57
CA VAL A 107 -7.97 1.57 17.09
C VAL A 107 -6.69 0.81 16.77
N ARG A 108 -5.81 1.40 15.98
CA ARG A 108 -4.47 0.89 15.68
C ARG A 108 -3.52 1.31 16.78
N LEU A 109 -2.78 0.37 17.34
CA LEU A 109 -1.84 0.64 18.42
C LEU A 109 -0.41 0.35 17.96
N ALA A 110 0.54 1.04 18.57
CA ALA A 110 1.95 0.72 18.51
C ALA A 110 2.53 0.81 19.92
N ASP A 111 3.12 -0.29 20.37
CA ASP A 111 3.63 -0.46 21.75
C ASP A 111 2.52 -0.21 22.80
N GLY A 112 1.29 -0.61 22.47
CA GLY A 112 0.11 -0.42 23.33
C GLY A 112 -0.48 1.00 23.33
N VAL A 113 0.14 1.96 22.64
CA VAL A 113 -0.35 3.34 22.55
C VAL A 113 -1.24 3.50 21.31
N PRO A 114 -2.45 4.10 21.41
CA PRO A 114 -3.28 4.42 20.25
C PRO A 114 -2.56 5.36 19.27
N VAL A 115 -2.43 4.94 18.02
CA VAL A 115 -1.78 5.73 16.95
C VAL A 115 -2.79 6.23 15.94
N ALA A 116 -3.80 5.42 15.60
CA ALA A 116 -4.79 5.79 14.60
C ALA A 116 -6.16 5.17 14.87
N LEU A 117 -7.21 5.84 14.41
CA LEU A 117 -8.54 5.28 14.26
C LEU A 117 -8.75 4.95 12.78
N GLU A 118 -8.97 3.68 12.48
CA GLU A 118 -9.18 3.15 11.14
C GLU A 118 -10.63 2.74 10.98
N GLN A 119 -11.30 3.29 9.97
CA GLN A 119 -12.65 2.95 9.56
C GLN A 119 -12.60 2.41 8.13
N ALA A 120 -12.79 1.10 7.98
CA ALA A 120 -12.69 0.39 6.72
C ALA A 120 -14.06 -0.18 6.32
N THR A 121 -14.47 0.14 5.10
CA THR A 121 -15.71 -0.32 4.47
C THR A 121 -15.37 -1.20 3.27
N PHE A 122 -15.97 -2.38 3.19
CA PHE A 122 -15.78 -3.33 2.10
C PHE A 122 -17.11 -3.76 1.47
N PRO A 123 -17.09 -4.20 0.19
CA PRO A 123 -18.25 -4.84 -0.43
C PRO A 123 -18.76 -6.07 0.35
N PRO A 124 -20.04 -6.45 0.21
CA PRO A 124 -20.65 -7.50 1.02
C PRO A 124 -20.07 -8.91 0.76
N HIS A 125 -19.44 -9.11 -0.40
CA HIS A 125 -18.84 -10.40 -0.76
C HIS A 125 -17.58 -10.75 0.05
N VAL A 126 -17.06 -9.84 0.90
CA VAL A 126 -15.99 -10.13 1.86
C VAL A 126 -16.47 -10.23 3.31
N ARG A 127 -17.75 -10.55 3.52
CA ARG A 127 -18.37 -10.73 4.85
C ARG A 127 -17.62 -11.69 5.79
N ASP A 128 -16.82 -12.60 5.25
CA ASP A 128 -16.01 -13.54 6.02
C ASP A 128 -14.98 -12.83 6.91
N LEU A 129 -14.62 -11.58 6.60
CA LEU A 129 -13.79 -10.74 7.47
C LEU A 129 -14.39 -10.56 8.87
N LEU A 130 -15.72 -10.60 9.01
CA LEU A 130 -16.41 -10.45 10.30
C LEU A 130 -16.17 -11.64 11.24
N ALA A 131 -15.79 -12.80 10.71
CA ALA A 131 -15.50 -13.99 11.50
C ALA A 131 -14.03 -14.10 11.91
N VAL A 132 -13.18 -13.19 11.45
CA VAL A 132 -11.73 -13.24 11.68
C VAL A 132 -11.35 -12.40 12.89
N ASP A 133 -10.44 -12.91 13.73
CA ASP A 133 -9.80 -12.12 14.75
C ASP A 133 -8.81 -11.12 14.11
N LEU A 134 -9.16 -9.84 14.21
CA LEU A 134 -8.43 -8.71 13.63
C LEU A 134 -7.55 -7.97 14.64
N THR A 135 -7.34 -8.54 15.83
CA THR A 135 -6.51 -7.97 16.91
C THR A 135 -5.04 -7.86 16.49
N ASP A 136 -4.46 -8.98 16.03
CA ASP A 136 -3.05 -9.03 15.61
C ASP A 136 -2.86 -9.30 14.12
N ARG A 137 -3.96 -9.32 13.35
CA ARG A 137 -3.95 -9.62 11.92
C ARG A 137 -4.18 -8.40 11.05
N SER A 138 -3.47 -8.39 9.92
CA SER A 138 -3.69 -7.40 8.88
C SER A 138 -4.95 -7.74 8.08
N LEU A 139 -5.88 -6.78 7.93
CA LEU A 139 -7.06 -6.91 7.06
C LEU A 139 -6.67 -7.36 5.64
N HIS A 140 -5.59 -6.78 5.10
CA HIS A 140 -5.11 -7.08 3.76
C HIS A 140 -4.56 -8.50 3.62
N GLU A 141 -3.91 -9.05 4.66
CA GLU A 141 -3.49 -10.46 4.63
C GLU A 141 -4.68 -11.41 4.63
N THR A 142 -5.74 -11.06 5.38
CA THR A 142 -6.97 -11.84 5.39
C THR A 142 -7.67 -11.79 4.03
N LEU A 143 -7.75 -10.62 3.40
CA LEU A 143 -8.31 -10.46 2.05
C LEU A 143 -7.58 -11.35 1.03
N ILE A 144 -6.24 -11.34 1.03
CA ILE A 144 -5.43 -12.17 0.12
C ILE A 144 -5.72 -13.66 0.32
N ARG A 145 -5.86 -14.12 1.58
CA ARG A 145 -6.22 -15.51 1.87
C ARG A 145 -7.61 -15.90 1.38
N LEU A 146 -8.53 -14.93 1.32
CA LEU A 146 -9.87 -15.09 0.75
C LEU A 146 -9.88 -14.95 -0.79
N GLY A 147 -8.71 -14.86 -1.43
CA GLY A 147 -8.58 -14.73 -2.88
C GLY A 147 -8.94 -13.33 -3.41
N ARG A 148 -8.96 -12.31 -2.53
CA ARG A 148 -9.15 -10.91 -2.90
C ARG A 148 -7.84 -10.18 -2.73
N VAL A 149 -7.15 -9.91 -3.83
CA VAL A 149 -5.79 -9.37 -3.81
C VAL A 149 -5.84 -7.86 -4.05
N PRO A 150 -5.50 -7.02 -3.06
CA PRO A 150 -5.35 -5.59 -3.24
C PRO A 150 -4.22 -5.30 -4.26
N MET A 151 -4.52 -4.62 -5.36
CA MET A 151 -3.55 -4.36 -6.44
C MET A 151 -3.24 -2.88 -6.64
N ARG A 152 -4.26 -2.02 -6.62
CA ARG A 152 -4.10 -0.58 -6.89
C ARG A 152 -4.79 0.23 -5.81
N GLY A 153 -4.24 1.38 -5.46
CA GLY A 153 -4.81 2.26 -4.46
C GLY A 153 -4.71 3.72 -4.85
N TYR A 154 -5.69 4.50 -4.41
CA TYR A 154 -5.69 5.95 -4.46
C TYR A 154 -5.87 6.45 -3.03
N ALA A 155 -5.07 7.43 -2.62
CA ALA A 155 -5.19 8.02 -1.30
C ALA A 155 -5.10 9.54 -1.37
N THR A 156 -5.91 10.22 -0.56
CA THR A 156 -5.72 11.63 -0.22
C THR A 156 -5.30 11.71 1.24
N VAL A 157 -4.47 12.70 1.57
CA VAL A 157 -3.98 12.95 2.92
C VAL A 157 -4.21 14.41 3.26
N GLU A 158 -4.86 14.65 4.39
CA GLU A 158 -5.27 15.99 4.85
C GLU A 158 -5.00 16.14 6.35
N ALA A 159 -5.04 17.37 6.85
CA ALA A 159 -4.91 17.67 8.28
C ALA A 159 -6.27 18.07 8.86
N HIS A 160 -6.72 17.38 9.89
CA HIS A 160 -8.00 17.65 10.57
C HIS A 160 -7.76 17.85 12.07
N ALA A 161 -8.69 18.52 12.76
CA ALA A 161 -8.68 18.62 14.21
C ALA A 161 -9.42 17.41 14.83
N ALA A 162 -8.90 16.86 15.92
CA ALA A 162 -9.53 15.75 16.63
C ALA A 162 -10.93 16.13 17.14
N GLY A 163 -11.93 15.34 16.75
CA GLY A 163 -13.30 15.41 17.26
C GLY A 163 -13.48 14.60 18.55
N GLU A 164 -14.72 14.54 19.05
CA GLU A 164 -15.03 13.87 20.32
C GLU A 164 -14.69 12.37 20.31
N ASP A 165 -15.04 11.67 19.22
CA ASP A 165 -14.73 10.25 19.08
C ASP A 165 -13.23 9.98 19.00
N ASP A 166 -12.48 10.86 18.32
CA ASP A 166 -11.02 10.77 18.26
C ASP A 166 -10.42 10.92 19.66
N CYS A 167 -10.87 11.92 20.42
CA CYS A 167 -10.40 12.16 21.79
C CYS A 167 -10.61 10.94 22.67
N ARG A 168 -11.81 10.35 22.62
CA ARG A 168 -12.19 9.18 23.41
C ARG A 168 -11.42 7.92 23.01
N LEU A 169 -11.26 7.67 21.71
CA LEU A 169 -10.70 6.40 21.22
C LEU A 169 -9.17 6.43 21.10
N LEU A 170 -8.59 7.61 20.87
CA LEU A 170 -7.16 7.81 20.68
C LEU A 170 -6.45 8.38 21.90
N ASP A 171 -7.17 8.71 22.97
CA ASP A 171 -6.57 9.30 24.19
C ASP A 171 -5.79 10.58 23.84
N VAL A 172 -6.52 11.54 23.27
CA VAL A 172 -6.03 12.86 22.87
C VAL A 172 -7.03 13.95 23.29
N THR A 173 -6.60 15.21 23.28
CA THR A 173 -7.48 16.34 23.61
C THR A 173 -8.13 16.93 22.35
N PRO A 174 -9.29 17.59 22.47
CA PRO A 174 -9.91 18.29 21.36
C PRO A 174 -8.94 19.27 20.69
N GLY A 175 -8.99 19.36 19.36
CA GLY A 175 -8.08 20.22 18.60
C GLY A 175 -6.69 19.62 18.34
N THR A 176 -6.38 18.43 18.86
CA THR A 176 -5.15 17.71 18.48
C THR A 176 -5.11 17.52 16.97
N ALA A 177 -3.96 17.84 16.34
CA ALA A 177 -3.79 17.68 14.90
C ALA A 177 -3.78 16.20 14.51
N LEU A 178 -4.65 15.84 13.58
CA LEU A 178 -4.74 14.51 12.99
C LEU A 178 -4.30 14.57 11.53
N LEU A 179 -3.54 13.56 11.12
CA LEU A 179 -3.30 13.29 9.70
C LEU A 179 -4.38 12.31 9.24
N VAL A 180 -5.25 12.73 8.33
CA VAL A 180 -6.38 11.94 7.86
C VAL A 180 -6.11 11.45 6.45
N GLU A 181 -6.06 10.14 6.30
CA GLU A 181 -5.88 9.47 5.02
C GLU A 181 -7.19 8.84 4.57
N ASN A 182 -7.70 9.24 3.40
CA ASN A 182 -8.85 8.59 2.78
C ASN A 182 -8.37 7.77 1.59
N ARG A 183 -8.72 6.49 1.55
CA ARG A 183 -8.20 5.52 0.58
C ARG A 183 -9.32 4.79 -0.15
N LEU A 184 -9.09 4.52 -1.42
CA LEU A 184 -9.82 3.54 -2.23
C LEU A 184 -8.81 2.52 -2.76
N VAL A 185 -9.10 1.24 -2.61
CA VAL A 185 -8.28 0.13 -3.12
C VAL A 185 -9.10 -0.70 -4.11
N LEU A 186 -8.46 -1.08 -5.21
CA LEU A 186 -8.97 -1.97 -6.25
C LEU A 186 -8.29 -3.34 -6.15
N ASP A 187 -9.05 -4.40 -6.45
CA ASP A 187 -8.56 -5.77 -6.48
C ASP A 187 -7.85 -6.14 -7.80
N GLN A 188 -7.49 -7.42 -7.95
CA GLN A 188 -6.87 -7.97 -9.16
C GLN A 188 -7.71 -7.89 -10.43
N ASP A 189 -9.02 -7.65 -10.29
CA ASP A 189 -9.96 -7.54 -11.39
C ASP A 189 -10.36 -6.07 -11.64
N ASP A 190 -9.59 -5.11 -11.08
CA ASP A 190 -9.82 -3.65 -11.14
C ASP A 190 -11.18 -3.22 -10.55
N LYS A 191 -11.71 -4.01 -9.60
CA LYS A 191 -12.97 -3.72 -8.88
C LYS A 191 -12.69 -3.07 -7.53
N PRO A 192 -13.49 -2.08 -7.10
CA PRO A 192 -13.41 -1.52 -5.75
C PRO A 192 -13.53 -2.60 -4.67
N LEU A 193 -12.51 -2.69 -3.82
CA LEU A 193 -12.38 -3.69 -2.77
C LEU A 193 -12.49 -3.08 -1.37
N GLU A 194 -11.93 -1.89 -1.16
CA GLU A 194 -11.84 -1.28 0.16
C GLU A 194 -11.93 0.24 0.06
N LEU A 195 -12.76 0.83 0.92
CA LEU A 195 -12.74 2.24 1.27
C LEU A 195 -12.30 2.39 2.70
N THR A 196 -11.25 3.15 2.95
CA THR A 196 -10.73 3.32 4.31
C THR A 196 -10.48 4.78 4.63
N GLN A 197 -10.90 5.20 5.82
CA GLN A 197 -10.44 6.43 6.45
C GLN A 197 -9.57 6.07 7.65
N SER A 198 -8.33 6.56 7.66
CA SER A 198 -7.41 6.41 8.77
C SER A 198 -7.06 7.78 9.34
N ARG A 199 -7.40 8.01 10.60
CA ARG A 199 -7.11 9.23 11.34
C ARG A 199 -5.95 8.98 12.30
N TYR A 200 -4.77 9.45 11.94
CA TYR A 200 -3.54 9.25 12.70
C TYR A 200 -3.28 10.45 13.62
N VAL A 201 -2.90 10.20 14.87
CA VAL A 201 -2.47 11.27 15.79
C VAL A 201 -1.14 11.85 15.30
N GLY A 202 -1.12 13.13 14.91
CA GLY A 202 0.04 13.76 14.27
C GLY A 202 1.32 13.74 15.13
N ALA A 203 1.18 13.75 16.46
CA ALA A 203 2.31 13.62 17.38
C ALA A 203 2.87 12.19 17.50
N ARG A 204 2.15 11.17 17.01
CA ARG A 204 2.49 9.74 17.15
C ARG A 204 2.76 9.05 15.81
N TYR A 205 2.57 9.75 14.69
CA TYR A 205 2.70 9.22 13.35
C TYR A 205 3.27 10.27 12.39
N SER A 206 4.21 9.84 11.55
CA SER A 206 4.76 10.63 10.45
C SER A 206 4.64 9.87 9.13
N LEU A 207 4.55 10.62 8.04
CA LEU A 207 4.43 10.09 6.68
C LEU A 207 5.74 10.35 5.90
N GLU A 208 6.69 9.42 5.93
CA GLU A 208 8.04 9.60 5.34
C GLU A 208 8.12 9.35 3.83
N VAL A 209 7.93 10.32 2.94
CA VAL A 209 7.84 10.03 1.48
C VAL A 209 9.24 9.95 0.86
N ALA A 210 9.56 8.84 0.19
CA ALA A 210 10.75 8.78 -0.67
C ALA A 210 10.37 9.18 -2.11
N PHE A 211 11.16 10.06 -2.70
CA PHE A 211 11.00 10.52 -4.08
C PHE A 211 12.36 10.50 -4.78
N SER A 212 12.33 10.29 -6.10
CA SER A 212 13.52 10.51 -6.93
C SER A 212 13.57 11.98 -7.33
N VAL A 213 14.76 12.56 -7.30
CA VAL A 213 14.98 13.93 -7.78
C VAL A 213 15.22 13.86 -9.28
N ASP A 214 14.47 14.64 -10.05
CA ASP A 214 14.73 14.77 -11.47
C ASP A 214 16.04 15.53 -11.67
N HIS A 215 16.97 14.95 -12.42
CA HIS A 215 18.21 15.61 -12.83
C HIS A 215 18.08 15.93 -14.31
N ASP A 216 17.80 17.20 -14.59
CA ASP A 216 17.76 17.72 -15.95
C ASP A 216 19.14 17.52 -16.58
N ASN A 217 19.24 16.64 -17.56
CA ASN A 217 20.51 16.26 -18.18
C ASN A 217 20.90 17.28 -19.26
N SER A 218 20.97 18.56 -18.87
CA SER A 218 21.30 19.70 -19.73
C SER A 218 22.73 20.20 -19.46
N GLN A 219 23.74 19.36 -19.72
CA GLN A 219 25.13 19.83 -19.87
C GLN A 219 25.78 19.30 -21.16
N THR A 220 25.97 20.25 -22.09
CA THR A 220 27.14 20.45 -22.97
C THR A 220 27.52 19.35 -23.95
N ARG A 221 27.00 19.46 -25.19
CA ARG A 221 27.78 19.06 -26.38
C ARG A 221 28.95 20.02 -26.54
N PRO A 222 30.21 19.56 -26.64
CA PRO A 222 31.31 20.42 -27.05
C PRO A 222 31.13 20.72 -28.55
N GLY A 223 31.01 22.00 -28.90
CA GLY A 223 31.06 22.44 -30.30
C GLY A 223 32.40 22.09 -30.94
N PRO A 224 32.45 21.90 -32.27
CA PRO A 224 33.65 21.43 -32.95
C PRO A 224 34.76 22.48 -32.84
N LYS A 225 35.98 22.03 -32.55
CA LYS A 225 37.19 22.85 -32.64
C LYS A 225 37.41 23.27 -34.10
N ALA A 226 37.96 24.48 -34.23
CA ALA A 226 38.25 25.25 -35.45
C ALA A 226 38.85 24.44 -36.61
#